data_AF-A0A6J7AGQ1-F1
#
_entry.id   AF-A0A6J7AGQ1-F1
#
_cell.length_a   1.000
_cell.length_b   1.000
_cell.length_c   1.000
_cell.angle_alpha   90.00
_cell.angle_beta   90.00
_cell.angle_gamma   90.00
#
_symmetry.space_group_name_H-M   'P 1'
#
loop_
_entity.id
_entity.type
_entity.pdbx_description
1 polymer ?
#
loop_
_entity_poly.entity_id
_entity_poly.type
_entity_poly.pdbx_seq_one_letter_code
_entity_poly.pdbx_strand_id
1 'polypeptide(L)' 'MPGLLRFEIRATAFCHQMVRSIVGTLVEVGTGKLHAGDMRGILLQQNRHGAGQVAPPHGLVLWEVGYPTS' A
#
# COMPACT_ATOMS: atom_id res chain seq x y z
N MET A 1 11.53 -6.36 21.36
CA MET A 1 11.83 -6.97 20.04
C MET A 1 11.25 -6.05 18.98
N PRO A 2 12.00 -5.63 17.95
CA PRO A 2 11.37 -4.94 16.83
C PRO A 2 10.33 -5.88 16.21
N GLY A 3 9.07 -5.44 16.14
CA GLY A 3 7.98 -6.23 15.56
C GLY A 3 8.04 -6.14 14.04
N LEU A 4 7.87 -7.28 13.36
CA LEU A 4 7.67 -7.30 11.91
C LEU A 4 6.20 -6.98 11.61
N LEU A 5 5.96 -5.95 10.79
CA LEU A 5 4.63 -5.65 10.25
C LEU A 5 4.52 -6.26 8.85
N ARG A 6 3.49 -7.10 8.63
CA ARG A 6 3.14 -7.68 7.33
C ARG A 6 1.90 -7.01 6.78
N PHE A 7 1.96 -6.54 5.54
CA PHE A 7 0.81 -6.01 4.81
C PHE A 7 0.36 -7.05 3.78
N GLU A 8 -0.89 -7.48 3.87
CA GLU A 8 -1.51 -8.37 2.89
C GLU A 8 -2.54 -7.59 2.07
N ILE A 9 -2.31 -7.52 0.76
CA ILE A 9 -3.15 -6.74 -0.16
C ILE A 9 -3.59 -7.68 -1.29
N ARG A 10 -4.91 -7.85 -1.43
CA ARG A 10 -5.54 -8.68 -2.47
C ARG A 10 -6.40 -7.80 -3.37
N ALA A 11 -6.29 -7.99 -4.69
CA ALA A 11 -7.09 -7.32 -5.69
C ALA A 11 -7.22 -8.21 -6.95
N THR A 12 -8.16 -7.90 -7.82
CA THR A 12 -8.30 -8.57 -9.14
C THR A 12 -7.20 -8.16 -10.11
N ALA A 13 -6.72 -6.92 -10.00
CA ALA A 13 -5.60 -6.39 -10.75
C ALA A 13 -4.93 -5.28 -9.94
N PHE A 14 -3.66 -5.01 -10.24
CA PHE A 14 -2.89 -3.92 -9.63
C PHE A 14 -2.33 -3.00 -10.71
N CYS A 15 -2.44 -1.69 -10.50
CA CYS A 15 -1.74 -0.71 -11.34
C CYS A 15 -0.23 -0.71 -11.03
N HIS A 16 0.57 -0.18 -11.96
CA HIS A 16 2.01 0.01 -11.74
C HIS A 16 2.27 0.75 -10.42
N GLN A 17 3.11 0.17 -9.56
CA GLN A 17 3.48 0.66 -8.23
C GLN A 17 2.35 0.71 -7.17
N MET A 18 1.11 0.31 -7.48
CA MET A 18 -0.05 0.46 -6.60
C MET A 18 0.20 -0.06 -5.18
N VAL A 19 0.64 -1.31 -5.04
CA VAL A 19 0.90 -1.95 -3.74
C VAL A 19 1.96 -1.19 -2.95
N ARG A 20 3.06 -0.80 -3.61
CA ARG A 20 4.18 -0.09 -2.98
C ARG A 20 3.81 1.34 -2.57
N SER A 21 2.95 2.02 -3.32
CA SER A 21 2.44 3.35 -2.95
C SER A 21 1.48 3.28 -1.77
N ILE A 22 0.62 2.25 -1.71
CA ILE A 22 -0.28 2.02 -0.55
C ILE A 22 0.56 1.79 0.70
N VAL A 23 1.50 0.84 0.67
CA VAL A 23 2.35 0.52 1.83
C VAL A 23 3.19 1.72 2.26
N GLY A 24 3.75 2.46 1.29
CA GLY A 24 4.50 3.69 1.56
C GLY A 24 3.69 4.74 2.33
N THR A 25 2.46 4.99 1.88
CA THR A 25 1.54 5.93 2.54
C THR A 25 1.17 5.45 3.95
N LEU A 26 0.91 4.15 4.13
CA LEU A 26 0.60 3.56 5.44
C LEU A 26 1.77 3.67 6.43
N VAL A 27 3.01 3.54 5.94
CA VAL A 27 4.22 3.73 6.77
C VAL A 27 4.34 5.20 7.19
N GLU A 28 4.06 6.15 6.30
CA GLU A 28 4.03 7.57 6.66
C GLU A 28 2.96 7.88 7.72
N VAL A 29 1.79 7.25 7.64
CA VAL A 29 0.77 7.33 8.70
C VAL A 29 1.28 6.73 10.01
N GLY A 30 1.85 5.52 9.99
CA GLY A 30 2.36 4.85 11.18
C GLY A 30 3.54 5.56 11.84
N THR A 31 4.29 6.37 11.09
CA THR A 31 5.39 7.21 11.59
C THR A 31 4.96 8.63 11.95
N GLY A 32 3.67 8.96 11.81
CA GLY A 32 3.11 10.27 12.14
C GLY A 32 3.41 11.39 11.15
N LYS A 33 3.95 11.07 9.96
CA LYS A 33 4.16 12.05 8.87
C LYS A 33 2.86 12.43 8.17
N LEU A 34 1.91 11.51 8.11
CA LEU A 34 0.55 11.73 7.62
C LEU A 34 -0.44 11.38 8.74
N HIS A 35 -1.57 12.07 8.77
CA HIS A 35 -2.66 11.70 9.65
C HIS A 35 -3.49 10.59 8.98
N ALA A 36 -4.04 9.66 9.77
CA ALA A 36 -4.88 8.59 9.22
C ALA A 36 -6.10 9.13 8.44
N GLY A 37 -6.58 10.32 8.82
CA GLY A 37 -7.67 11.03 8.13
C GLY A 37 -7.31 11.50 6.71
N ASP A 38 -6.02 11.72 6.43
CA ASP A 38 -5.55 12.23 5.13
C ASP A 38 -5.71 11.19 4.03
N MET A 39 -5.69 9.91 4.37
CA MET A 39 -5.81 8.80 3.42
C MET A 39 -7.09 8.90 2.58
N ARG A 40 -8.21 9.32 3.18
CA ARG A 40 -9.46 9.55 2.45
C ARG A 40 -9.30 10.67 1.43
N GLY A 41 -8.65 11.77 1.82
CA GLY A 41 -8.36 12.89 0.92
C GLY A 41 -7.50 12.47 -0.26
N ILE A 42 -6.44 11.71 -0.01
CA ILE A 42 -5.52 11.18 -1.03
C ILE A 42 -6.26 10.33 -2.07
N LEU A 43 -7.15 9.43 -1.62
CA LEU A 43 -7.96 8.60 -2.52
C LEU A 43 -8.95 9.44 -3.35
N LEU A 44 -9.61 10.41 -2.73
CA LEU A 44 -10.59 11.28 -3.40
C LEU A 44 -9.96 12.23 -4.41
N GLN A 45 -8.71 12.66 -4.20
CA GLN A 45 -7.98 13.51 -5.13
C GLN A 45 -7.64 12.82 -6.45
N GLN A 46 -7.66 11.47 -6.50
CA GLN A 46 -7.31 10.67 -7.68
C GLN A 46 -5.93 11.06 -8.27
N ASN A 47 -5.05 11.61 -7.44
CA ASN A 47 -3.77 12.15 -7.86
C ASN A 47 -2.66 11.49 -7.06
N ARG A 48 -1.77 10.79 -7.78
CA ARG A 48 -0.62 10.08 -7.20
C ARG A 48 0.33 10.99 -6.42
N HIS A 49 0.35 12.28 -6.72
CA HIS A 49 1.20 13.24 -6.01
C HIS A 49 0.77 13.47 -4.55
N GLY A 50 -0.46 13.10 -4.19
CA GLY A 50 -0.93 13.14 -2.80
C GLY A 50 -0.53 11.90 -1.99
N ALA A 51 -0.08 10.81 -2.62
CA ALA A 51 0.32 9.60 -1.91
C ALA A 51 1.74 9.73 -1.32
N GLY A 52 2.01 8.93 -0.29
CA GLY A 52 3.32 8.88 0.35
C GLY A 52 4.41 8.29 -0.54
N GLN A 53 5.66 8.34 -0.06
CA GLN A 53 6.81 7.81 -0.79
C GLN A 53 6.64 6.33 -1.11
N VAL A 54 6.94 5.94 -2.35
CA VAL A 54 6.80 4.54 -2.79
C VAL A 54 7.73 3.64 -1.97
N ALA A 55 7.16 2.63 -1.29
CA ALA A 55 7.93 1.70 -0.50
C ALA A 55 9.01 0.99 -1.33
N PRO A 56 10.16 0.58 -0.77
CA PRO A 56 11.18 -0.19 -1.50
C PRO A 56 10.64 -1.51 -2.08
N PRO A 57 11.19 -2.01 -3.20
CA PRO A 57 10.64 -3.18 -3.89
C PRO A 57 10.95 -4.52 -3.20
N HIS A 58 12.05 -4.60 -2.45
CA HIS A 58 12.57 -5.85 -1.90
C HIS A 58 11.69 -6.50 -0.82
N GLY A 59 10.74 -5.75 -0.24
CA GLY A 59 9.78 -6.27 0.72
C GLY A 59 8.47 -6.78 0.10
N LEU A 60 8.29 -6.63 -1.22
CA LEU A 60 7.08 -7.04 -1.92
C LEU A 60 7.27 -8.44 -2.53
N VAL A 61 6.34 -9.34 -2.23
CA VAL A 61 6.29 -10.69 -2.81
C VAL A 61 4.89 -10.97 -3.34
N LEU A 62 4.79 -11.67 -4.48
CA LEU A 62 3.53 -12.28 -4.91
C LEU A 62 3.31 -13.54 -4.07
N TRP A 63 2.24 -13.56 -3.27
CA TRP A 63 1.98 -14.67 -2.35
C TRP A 63 1.04 -15.73 -2.94
N GLU A 64 -0.03 -15.31 -3.60
CA GLU A 64 -1.09 -16.20 -4.09
C GLU A 64 -1.76 -15.59 -5.33
N VAL A 65 -2.20 -16.44 -6.25
CA VAL A 65 -3.11 -16.09 -7.36
C VAL A 65 -4.32 -17.03 -7.28
N GLY A 66 -5.51 -16.46 -7.13
CA GLY A 66 -6.76 -17.22 -7.06
C GLY A 66 -7.30 -17.58 -8.44
N TYR A 67 -7.71 -18.83 -8.62
CA TYR A 67 -8.39 -19.34 -9.83
C TYR A 67 -9.76 -19.90 -9.45
N PRO A 68 -10.80 -19.78 -10.31
CA PRO A 68 -12.09 -20.40 -10.09
C PRO A 68 -11.97 -21.92 -9.93
N THR A 69 -12.82 -22.50 -9.10
CA THR A 69 -12.85 -23.95 -8.84
C THR A 69 -13.66 -24.68 -9.90
N SER A 70 -13.25 -24.58 -11.17
CA SER A 70 -13.93 -25.18 -12.35
C SER A 70 -15.30 -24.60 -12.70
#